data_AF-R5RYQ0-F1
#
_entry.id   AF-R5RYQ0-F1
#
_cell.length_a   1.000
_cell.length_b   1.000
_cell.length_c   1.000
_cell.angle_alpha   90.00
_cell.angle_beta   90.00
_cell.angle_gamma   90.00
#
_symmetry.space_group_name_H-M   'P 1'
#
loop_
_entity.id
_entity.type
_entity.pdbx_description
1 polymer ?
#
loop_
_entity_poly.entity_id
_entity_poly.type
_entity_poly.pdbx_seq_one_letter_code
_entity_poly.pdbx_strand_id
1 'polypeptide(L)'
;MTEELLKALPVLVFAVFFSDDRKDILPAAMSVGIGFSILENTAILVQNLTVVTLGWAALRGLSASLMHGLCTMIIGAGLPYVKKQRKLFCTGIFGLFTVSATMHALFNLLIQSDYSWLGACFPMALYVLFYVVRRTGRVKLPFLSY
;
A
#
# COMPACT_ATOMS: atom_id res chain seq x y z
N MET A 1 12.96 -0.10 -4.52
CA MET A 1 13.05 -1.54 -4.13
C MET A 1 13.40 -1.72 -2.65
N THR A 2 14.39 -1.01 -2.12
CA THR A 2 14.73 -1.02 -0.67
C THR A 2 13.57 -0.54 0.21
N GLU A 3 12.84 0.49 -0.22
CA GLU A 3 11.70 1.08 0.51
C GLU A 3 10.52 0.11 0.67
N GLU A 4 10.18 -0.62 -0.40
CA GLU A 4 9.12 -1.63 -0.36
C GLU A 4 9.48 -2.79 0.58
N LEU A 5 10.75 -3.21 0.61
CA LEU A 5 11.22 -4.24 1.53
C LEU A 5 11.14 -3.78 2.98
N LEU A 6 11.59 -2.55 3.26
CA LEU A 6 11.58 -1.98 4.62
C LEU A 6 10.15 -1.77 5.14
N LYS A 7 9.22 -1.44 4.25
CA LYS A 7 7.80 -1.22 4.54
C LYS A 7 7.02 -2.53 4.73
N ALA A 8 7.35 -3.55 3.94
CA ALA A 8 6.71 -4.86 4.05
C ALA A 8 7.14 -5.61 5.32
N LEU A 9 8.37 -5.39 5.80
CA LEU A 9 8.95 -6.07 6.96
C LEU A 9 8.09 -5.94 8.25
N PRO A 10 7.71 -4.74 8.73
CA PRO A 10 6.86 -4.61 9.92
C PRO A 10 5.47 -5.25 9.74
N VAL A 11 4.89 -5.21 8.54
CA VAL A 11 3.61 -5.87 8.24
C VAL A 11 3.75 -7.40 8.31
N LEU A 12 4.86 -7.92 7.77
CA LEU A 12 5.17 -9.34 7.75
C LEU A 12 5.44 -9.86 9.17
N VAL A 13 6.20 -9.11 9.98
CA VAL A 13 6.43 -9.42 11.40
C VAL A 13 5.12 -9.41 12.18
N PHE A 14 4.29 -8.38 12.01
CA PHE A 14 3.01 -8.26 12.72
C PHE A 14 2.07 -9.44 12.39
N ALA A 15 1.92 -9.78 11.12
CA ALA A 15 1.03 -10.85 10.70
C ALA A 15 1.60 -12.28 10.95
N VAL A 16 2.92 -12.44 11.06
CA VAL A 16 3.52 -13.73 11.44
C VAL A 16 3.45 -13.97 12.95
N PHE A 17 3.75 -12.95 13.77
CA PHE A 17 3.95 -13.11 15.21
C PHE A 17 2.77 -12.69 16.10
N PHE A 18 1.96 -11.70 15.70
CA PHE A 18 0.98 -11.10 16.62
C PHE A 18 -0.46 -11.55 16.40
N SER A 19 -0.93 -11.65 15.15
CA SER A 19 -2.32 -12.02 14.88
C SER A 19 -2.49 -12.52 13.45
N ASP A 20 -3.37 -13.51 13.27
CA ASP A 20 -3.88 -13.97 11.96
C ASP A 20 -5.24 -13.35 11.61
N ASP A 21 -5.85 -12.62 12.56
CA ASP A 21 -7.13 -11.98 12.38
C ASP A 21 -7.00 -10.74 11.50
N ARG A 22 -7.64 -10.80 10.32
CA ARG A 22 -7.59 -9.72 9.32
C ARG A 22 -8.10 -8.40 9.87
N LYS A 23 -9.01 -8.44 10.84
CA LYS A 23 -9.64 -7.26 11.48
C LYS A 23 -8.61 -6.38 12.19
N ASP A 24 -7.52 -6.99 12.65
CA ASP A 24 -6.43 -6.32 13.36
C ASP A 24 -5.23 -6.06 12.43
N ILE A 25 -4.94 -6.99 11.52
CA ILE A 25 -3.82 -6.86 10.56
C ILE A 25 -4.08 -5.75 9.53
N LEU A 26 -5.29 -5.65 8.99
CA LEU A 26 -5.64 -4.64 7.98
C LEU A 26 -5.39 -3.19 8.47
N PRO A 27 -5.96 -2.75 9.61
CA PRO A 27 -5.71 -1.40 10.10
C PRO A 27 -4.25 -1.18 10.49
N ALA A 28 -3.58 -2.17 11.10
CA ALA A 28 -2.16 -2.07 11.44
C ALA A 28 -1.26 -1.95 10.19
N ALA A 29 -1.52 -2.75 9.16
CA ALA A 29 -0.79 -2.68 7.90
C ALA A 29 -1.00 -1.32 7.21
N MET A 30 -2.24 -0.82 7.20
CA MET A 30 -2.56 0.48 6.62
C MET A 30 -1.87 1.62 7.37
N SER A 31 -1.87 1.60 8.71
CA SER A 31 -1.20 2.63 9.52
C SER A 31 0.31 2.62 9.32
N VAL A 32 0.93 1.44 9.19
CA VAL A 32 2.36 1.31 8.88
C VAL A 32 2.69 1.89 7.51
N GLY A 33 1.89 1.58 6.48
CA GLY A 33 2.09 2.11 5.13
C GLY A 33 1.94 3.62 5.05
N ILE A 34 0.91 4.17 5.70
CA ILE A 34 0.67 5.63 5.79
C ILE A 34 1.82 6.30 6.56
N GLY A 35 2.20 5.76 7.73
CA GLY A 35 3.29 6.31 8.55
C GLY A 35 4.62 6.35 7.80
N PHE A 36 4.93 5.29 7.04
CA PHE A 36 6.13 5.26 6.20
C PHE A 36 6.10 6.37 5.14
N SER A 37 4.96 6.56 4.47
CA SER A 37 4.83 7.61 3.45
C SER A 37 4.88 9.02 4.02
N ILE A 38 4.33 9.25 5.22
CA ILE A 38 4.45 10.55 5.89
C ILE A 38 5.91 10.86 6.18
N LEU A 39 6.68 9.89 6.68
CA LEU A 39 8.10 10.06 6.98
C LEU A 39 8.91 10.36 5.71
N GLU A 40 8.67 9.60 4.65
CA GLU A 40 9.26 9.79 3.32
C GLU A 40 8.92 11.17 2.73
N ASN A 41 7.65 11.54 2.71
CA ASN A 41 7.20 12.82 2.16
C ASN A 41 7.74 13.99 2.98
N THR A 42 7.85 13.85 4.31
CA THR A 42 8.48 14.85 5.18
C THR A 42 9.97 15.00 4.86
N ALA A 43 10.69 13.89 4.65
CA ALA A 43 12.10 13.92 4.26
C ALA A 43 12.31 14.60 2.90
N ILE A 44 11.47 14.29 1.92
CA ILE A 44 11.47 14.94 0.60
C ILE A 44 11.22 16.45 0.74
N LEU A 45 10.25 16.83 1.58
CA LEU A 45 9.90 18.23 1.80
C LEU A 45 11.07 19.01 2.41
N VAL A 46 11.68 18.46 3.47
CA VAL A 46 12.85 19.04 4.15
C VAL A 46 14.03 19.22 3.20
N GLN A 47 14.25 18.29 2.28
CA GLN A 47 15.35 18.36 1.31
C GLN A 47 15.08 19.29 0.11
N ASN A 48 13.82 19.55 -0.24
CA ASN A 48 13.43 20.30 -1.44
C ASN A 48 12.72 21.63 -1.12
N LEU A 49 13.00 22.22 0.04
CA LEU A 49 12.35 23.44 0.58
C LEU A 49 12.31 24.64 -0.39
N THR A 50 13.17 24.67 -1.42
CA THR A 50 13.40 25.86 -2.25
C THR A 50 12.68 25.86 -3.60
N VAL A 51 12.05 24.75 -4.04
CA VAL A 51 11.57 24.60 -5.45
C VAL A 51 10.10 24.18 -5.57
N VAL A 52 9.50 23.57 -4.55
CA VAL A 52 8.14 22.98 -4.66
C VAL A 52 7.08 23.80 -3.93
N THR A 53 5.96 24.07 -4.62
CA THR A 53 4.79 24.72 -4.02
C THR A 53 4.15 23.80 -2.98
N LEU A 54 3.77 24.38 -1.83
CA LEU A 54 3.21 23.64 -0.69
C LEU A 54 2.00 22.77 -1.08
N GLY A 55 1.15 23.26 -1.99
CA GLY A 55 -0.03 22.54 -2.47
C GLY A 55 0.30 21.31 -3.31
N TRP A 56 1.33 21.37 -4.15
CA TRP A 56 1.74 20.23 -4.97
C TRP A 56 2.40 19.14 -4.12
N ALA A 57 3.21 19.56 -3.15
CA ALA A 57 3.79 18.66 -2.15
C ALA A 57 2.73 17.99 -1.25
N ALA A 58 1.71 18.72 -0.81
CA ALA A 58 0.62 18.17 -0.03
C ALA A 58 -0.20 17.14 -0.84
N LEU A 59 -0.50 17.45 -2.11
CA LEU A 59 -1.27 16.57 -2.98
C LEU A 59 -0.49 15.29 -3.33
N ARG A 60 0.81 15.42 -3.59
CA ARG A 60 1.72 14.26 -3.74
C ARG A 60 1.81 13.44 -2.46
N GLY A 61 1.97 14.09 -1.31
CA GLY A 61 2.08 13.42 -0.01
C GLY A 61 0.83 12.64 0.37
N LEU A 62 -0.35 13.21 0.13
CA LEU A 62 -1.63 12.51 0.34
C LEU A 62 -1.78 11.31 -0.60
N SER A 63 -1.44 11.48 -1.87
CA SER A 63 -1.54 10.41 -2.88
C SER A 63 -0.56 9.27 -2.60
N ALA A 64 0.67 9.61 -2.22
CA ALA A 64 1.69 8.65 -1.81
C ALA A 64 1.26 7.90 -0.53
N SER A 65 0.69 8.62 0.45
CA SER A 65 0.22 8.01 1.69
C SER A 65 -0.89 6.99 1.45
N LEU A 66 -1.85 7.32 0.59
CA LEU A 66 -2.91 6.41 0.17
C LEU A 66 -2.33 5.20 -0.58
N MET A 67 -1.39 5.43 -1.50
CA MET A 67 -0.78 4.35 -2.26
C MET A 67 -0.01 3.39 -1.38
N HIS A 68 0.79 3.92 -0.45
CA HIS A 68 1.60 3.11 0.47
C HIS A 68 0.70 2.33 1.44
N GLY A 69 -0.37 2.96 1.94
CA GLY A 69 -1.38 2.28 2.76
C GLY A 69 -2.11 1.16 2.00
N LEU A 70 -2.42 1.35 0.71
CA LEU A 70 -3.04 0.32 -0.13
C LEU A 70 -2.08 -0.85 -0.38
N CYS A 71 -0.82 -0.56 -0.71
CA CYS A 71 0.23 -1.57 -0.90
C CYS A 71 0.40 -2.46 0.34
N THR A 72 0.54 -1.86 1.53
CA THR A 72 0.67 -2.62 2.77
C THR A 72 -0.61 -3.35 3.14
N MET A 73 -1.78 -2.78 2.87
CA MET A 73 -3.06 -3.44 3.07
C MET A 73 -3.22 -4.69 2.19
N ILE A 74 -2.77 -4.67 0.92
CA ILE A 74 -2.78 -5.84 0.04
C ILE A 74 -1.90 -6.96 0.63
N ILE A 75 -0.69 -6.61 1.10
CA ILE A 75 0.22 -7.56 1.75
C ILE A 75 -0.40 -8.11 3.04
N GLY A 76 -0.94 -7.25 3.91
CA GLY A 76 -1.57 -7.64 5.17
C GLY A 76 -2.84 -8.48 5.00
N ALA A 77 -3.65 -8.19 3.97
CA ALA A 77 -4.83 -8.99 3.65
C ALA A 77 -4.48 -10.36 3.06
N GLY A 78 -3.42 -10.41 2.23
CA GLY A 78 -2.95 -11.60 1.57
C GLY A 78 -2.20 -12.57 2.49
N LEU A 79 -1.50 -12.05 3.51
CA LEU A 79 -0.65 -12.87 4.38
C LEU A 79 -1.39 -14.01 5.10
N PRO A 80 -2.57 -13.80 5.73
CA PRO A 80 -3.33 -14.88 6.37
C PRO A 80 -3.77 -15.96 5.39
N TYR A 81 -4.03 -15.58 4.13
CA TYR A 81 -4.39 -16.53 3.07
C TYR A 81 -3.19 -17.38 2.65
N VAL A 82 -2.03 -16.75 2.46
CA VAL A 82 -0.77 -17.41 2.11
C VAL A 82 -0.31 -18.34 3.24
N LYS A 83 -0.48 -17.93 4.51
CA LYS A 83 -0.18 -18.75 5.70
C LYS A 83 -1.01 -20.04 5.76
N LYS A 84 -2.27 -19.99 5.29
CA LYS A 84 -3.14 -21.18 5.18
C LYS A 84 -2.66 -22.17 4.10
N GLN A 85 -1.92 -21.69 3.11
CA GLN A 85 -1.37 -22.48 2.00
C GLN A 85 0.12 -22.80 2.22
N ARG A 86 0.43 -23.75 3.13
CA ARG A 86 1.80 -24.12 3.52
C ARG A 86 2.76 -24.45 2.37
N LYS A 87 2.27 -24.98 1.24
CA LYS A 87 3.10 -25.31 0.06
C LYS A 87 3.52 -24.08 -0.78
N LEU A 88 2.79 -22.96 -0.66
CA LEU A 88 2.99 -21.76 -1.48
C LEU A 88 3.33 -20.55 -0.60
N PHE A 89 3.85 -20.76 0.61
CA PHE A 89 4.08 -19.66 1.55
C PHE A 89 5.09 -18.64 1.01
N CYS A 90 6.28 -19.10 0.60
CA CYS A 90 7.30 -18.21 0.04
C CYS A 90 6.87 -17.60 -1.30
N THR A 91 6.26 -18.39 -2.19
CA THR A 91 5.81 -17.90 -3.50
C THR A 91 4.62 -16.94 -3.40
N GLY A 92 3.74 -17.13 -2.41
CA GLY A 92 2.63 -16.25 -2.11
C GLY A 92 3.07 -14.92 -1.51
N ILE A 93 4.03 -14.93 -0.58
CA ILE A 93 4.65 -13.70 -0.06
C ILE A 93 5.35 -12.95 -1.19
N PHE A 94 6.12 -13.66 -2.02
CA PHE A 94 6.77 -13.07 -3.18
C PHE A 94 5.76 -12.47 -4.15
N GLY A 95 4.67 -13.16 -4.46
CA GLY A 95 3.61 -12.65 -5.33
C GLY A 95 2.94 -11.38 -4.77
N LEU A 96 2.61 -11.36 -3.47
CA LEU A 96 2.06 -10.17 -2.80
C LEU A 96 3.06 -9.01 -2.84
N PHE A 97 4.33 -9.29 -2.63
CA PHE A 97 5.41 -8.31 -2.70
C PHE A 97 5.59 -7.76 -4.12
N THR A 98 5.58 -8.63 -5.14
CA THR A 98 5.67 -8.20 -6.55
C THR A 98 4.50 -7.31 -6.91
N VAL A 99 3.26 -7.68 -6.56
CA VAL A 99 2.08 -6.85 -6.84
C VAL A 99 2.19 -5.48 -6.16
N SER A 100 2.58 -5.43 -4.88
CA SER A 100 2.83 -4.17 -4.16
C SER A 100 3.89 -3.32 -4.86
N ALA A 101 5.03 -3.93 -5.20
CA ALA A 101 6.16 -3.25 -5.81
C ALA A 101 5.83 -2.73 -7.22
N THR A 102 5.11 -3.50 -8.03
CA THR A 102 4.68 -3.06 -9.37
C THR A 102 3.70 -1.90 -9.28
N MET A 103 2.74 -1.96 -8.34
CA MET A 103 1.80 -0.88 -8.09
C MET A 103 2.51 0.40 -7.63
N HIS A 104 3.41 0.29 -6.65
CA HIS A 104 4.21 1.41 -6.18
C HIS A 104 5.12 1.99 -7.28
N ALA A 105 5.75 1.14 -8.10
CA ALA A 105 6.57 1.58 -9.23
C ALA A 105 5.75 2.33 -10.29
N LEU A 106 4.54 1.86 -10.62
CA LEU A 106 3.62 2.57 -11.51
C LEU A 106 3.26 3.96 -10.97
N PHE A 107 2.96 4.07 -9.67
CA PHE A 107 2.72 5.36 -9.03
C PHE A 107 3.93 6.30 -9.11
N ASN A 108 5.13 5.79 -8.84
CA ASN A 108 6.36 6.57 -8.91
C ASN A 108 6.67 7.05 -10.34
N LEU A 109 6.42 6.22 -11.36
CA LEU A 109 6.55 6.63 -12.76
C LEU A 109 5.54 7.71 -13.16
N LEU A 110 4.28 7.58 -12.70
CA LEU A 110 3.24 8.56 -13.01
C LEU A 110 3.48 9.91 -12.31
N ILE A 111 3.95 9.92 -11.06
CA ILE A 111 4.18 11.16 -10.33
C ILE A 111 5.42 11.92 -10.82
N GLN A 112 6.41 11.22 -11.39
CA GLN A 112 7.61 11.82 -12.00
C GLN A 112 7.38 12.30 -13.44
N SER A 113 6.32 11.84 -14.10
CA SER A 113 5.97 12.27 -15.45
C SER A 113 5.21 13.61 -15.44
N ASP A 114 5.10 14.27 -16.60
CA ASP A 114 4.27 15.47 -16.84
C ASP A 114 2.79 15.28 -16.49
N TYR A 115 2.36 14.02 -16.31
CA TYR A 115 1.01 13.62 -15.89
C TYR A 115 0.87 13.46 -14.38
N SER A 116 1.52 14.30 -13.57
CA SER A 116 1.53 14.17 -12.11
C SER A 116 0.13 14.24 -11.49
N TRP A 117 -0.83 14.88 -12.16
CA TRP A 117 -2.25 14.88 -11.79
C TRP A 117 -2.91 13.49 -11.92
N LEU A 118 -2.57 12.73 -12.96
CA LEU A 118 -3.03 11.34 -13.15
C LEU A 118 -2.42 10.42 -12.10
N GLY A 119 -1.15 10.65 -11.74
CA GLY A 119 -0.48 9.95 -10.64
C GLY A 119 -1.19 10.14 -9.30
N ALA A 120 -1.73 11.31 -9.04
CA ALA A 120 -2.52 11.58 -7.84
C ALA A 120 -3.92 10.94 -7.89
N CYS A 121 -4.56 10.93 -9.07
CA CYS A 121 -5.87 10.31 -9.25
C CYS A 121 -5.84 8.78 -9.15
N PHE A 122 -4.75 8.13 -9.55
CA PHE A 122 -4.62 6.67 -9.57
C PHE A 122 -4.87 5.98 -8.20
N PRO A 123 -4.17 6.34 -7.10
CA PRO A 123 -4.42 5.74 -5.79
C PRO A 123 -5.80 6.11 -5.22
N MET A 124 -6.33 7.30 -5.52
CA MET A 124 -7.69 7.66 -5.12
C MET A 124 -8.75 6.81 -5.85
N ALA A 125 -8.60 6.62 -7.16
CA ALA A 125 -9.49 5.78 -7.95
C ALA A 125 -9.44 4.32 -7.50
N LEU A 126 -8.25 3.79 -7.19
CA LEU A 126 -8.07 2.45 -6.62
C LEU A 126 -8.73 2.32 -5.24
N TYR A 127 -8.58 3.32 -4.37
CA TYR A 127 -9.21 3.32 -3.06
C TYR A 127 -10.74 3.34 -3.16
N VAL A 128 -11.29 4.20 -4.04
CA VAL A 128 -12.73 4.27 -4.31
C VAL A 128 -13.23 2.96 -4.92
N LEU A 129 -12.50 2.38 -5.89
CA LEU A 129 -12.85 1.09 -6.47
C LEU A 129 -12.85 -0.01 -5.40
N PHE A 130 -11.85 -0.05 -4.53
CA PHE A 130 -11.80 -1.00 -3.41
C PHE A 130 -12.96 -0.80 -2.43
N TYR A 131 -13.28 0.45 -2.08
CA TYR A 131 -14.41 0.81 -1.22
C TYR A 131 -15.74 0.39 -1.84
N VAL A 132 -15.95 0.67 -3.14
CA VAL A 132 -17.13 0.28 -3.90
C VAL A 132 -17.24 -1.23 -3.97
N VAL A 133 -16.18 -1.94 -4.35
CA VAL A 133 -16.17 -3.42 -4.39
C VAL A 133 -16.54 -4.01 -3.03
N ARG A 134 -16.03 -3.43 -1.93
CA ARG A 134 -16.37 -3.85 -0.56
C ARG A 134 -17.83 -3.57 -0.19
N ARG A 135 -18.36 -2.40 -0.60
CA ARG A 135 -19.76 -1.97 -0.37
C ARG A 135 -20.76 -2.74 -1.20
N THR A 136 -20.44 -3.05 -2.46
CA THR A 136 -21.40 -3.60 -3.40
C THR A 136 -21.69 -5.07 -3.12
N GLY A 137 -20.87 -5.79 -2.34
CA GLY A 137 -21.14 -7.16 -1.87
C GLY A 137 -21.36 -8.22 -2.97
N ARG A 138 -21.31 -7.81 -4.24
CA ARG A 138 -21.66 -8.62 -5.42
C ARG A 138 -20.53 -9.48 -5.94
N VAL A 139 -19.32 -9.24 -5.46
CA VAL A 139 -18.21 -10.15 -5.75
C VAL A 139 -17.91 -10.88 -4.45
N LYS A 140 -18.44 -12.11 -4.34
CA LYS A 140 -17.86 -13.16 -3.48
C LYS A 140 -16.49 -13.48 -4.05
N LEU A 141 -15.55 -12.58 -3.82
CA LEU A 141 -14.15 -12.82 -4.01
C LEU A 141 -13.81 -13.97 -3.04
N PRO A 142 -13.34 -15.14 -3.49
CA PRO A 142 -12.97 -16.26 -2.61
C PRO A 142 -11.88 -15.91 -1.58
N PHE A 143 -11.37 -14.68 -1.63
CA PHE A 143 -10.36 -14.05 -0.78
C PHE A 143 -10.95 -13.21 0.38
N LEU A 144 -12.28 -13.07 0.47
CA LEU A 144 -12.97 -12.22 1.46
C LEU A 144 -14.14 -12.89 2.19
N SER A 145 -14.35 -14.20 2.00
CA SER A 145 -15.39 -14.94 2.71
C SER A 145 -14.81 -15.66 3.93
N TYR A 146 -15.49 -15.47 5.07
CA TYR A 146 -15.23 -15.93 6.44
C TYR A 146 -14.41 -14.97 7.31
#